data_AF-A0A7W6LP77-F1
#
_entry.id   AF-A0A7W6LP77-F1
#
_cell.length_a   1.000
_cell.length_b   1.000
_cell.length_c   1.000
_cell.angle_alpha   90.00
_cell.angle_beta   90.00
_cell.angle_gamma   90.00
#
_symmetry.space_group_name_H-M   'P 1'
#
loop_
_entity.id
_entity.type
_entity.pdbx_description
1 polymer ?
#
loop_
_entity_poly.entity_id
_entity_poly.type
_entity_poly.pdbx_seq_one_letter_code
_entity_poly.pdbx_strand_id
1 'polypeptide(L)'
;MSAAATSLDHLLEVGKAALSDIDALGAIDPAACHVCYHFFCPADEENDRWDEDAECVQLSKPIFDAMPFDVEIDGIGGSAGVEAWENAYPTIAWLNDRMPRMLEVASAAKMNFLGWSFEPKNGPIVSAGVNVMNASSPEGRSIIDGMIESLKAKKN
;
A
#
# COMPACT_ATOMS: atom_id res chain seq x y z
N MET A 1 22.58 6.14 -4.52
CA MET A 1 22.22 5.36 -3.31
C MET A 1 20.85 4.76 -3.57
N SER A 2 20.73 3.44 -3.52
CA SER A 2 19.49 2.67 -3.76
C SER A 2 18.42 3.10 -2.76
N ALA A 3 17.17 3.34 -3.19
CA ALA A 3 16.05 3.35 -2.25
C ALA A 3 16.05 2.02 -1.49
N ALA A 4 16.07 2.08 -0.17
CA ALA A 4 16.04 0.90 0.68
C ALA A 4 14.66 0.26 0.56
N ALA A 5 14.59 -1.07 0.52
CA ALA A 5 13.35 -1.78 0.77
C ALA A 5 12.73 -1.24 2.07
N THR A 6 11.45 -0.89 2.05
CA THR A 6 10.75 -0.40 3.24
C THR A 6 10.88 -1.45 4.33
N SER A 7 11.65 -1.16 5.38
CA SER A 7 11.83 -2.12 6.48
C SER A 7 10.54 -2.20 7.28
N LEU A 8 10.23 -3.40 7.80
CA LEU A 8 9.10 -3.61 8.70
C LEU A 8 9.15 -2.63 9.89
N ASP A 9 10.34 -2.38 10.43
CA ASP A 9 10.55 -1.42 11.52
C ASP A 9 10.07 -0.01 11.15
N HIS A 10 10.36 0.44 9.93
CA HIS A 10 9.90 1.74 9.44
C HIS A 10 8.37 1.79 9.32
N LEU A 11 7.75 0.75 8.76
CA LEU A 11 6.28 0.65 8.64
C LEU A 11 5.60 0.67 10.00
N LEU A 12 6.17 -0.03 10.99
CA LEU A 12 5.65 -0.03 12.35
C LEU A 12 5.82 1.32 13.04
N GLU A 13 6.93 2.04 12.78
CA GLU A 13 7.16 3.37 13.33
C GLU A 13 6.17 4.39 12.77
N VAL A 14 6.06 4.51 11.44
CA VAL A 14 5.11 5.45 10.81
C VAL A 14 3.66 5.06 11.10
N GLY A 15 3.36 3.76 11.19
CA GLY A 15 2.04 3.26 11.58
C GLY A 15 1.64 3.68 12.99
N LYS A 16 2.58 3.70 13.95
CA LYS A 16 2.30 4.19 15.32
C LYS A 16 1.95 5.67 15.34
N ALA A 17 2.61 6.49 14.51
CA ALA A 17 2.27 7.90 14.39
C ALA A 17 0.85 8.07 13.82
N ALA A 18 0.50 7.34 12.75
CA ALA A 18 -0.85 7.39 12.19
C ALA A 18 -1.93 6.93 13.18
N LEU A 19 -1.67 5.92 14.01
CA LEU A 19 -2.62 5.53 15.06
C LEU A 19 -2.93 6.68 16.04
N SER A 20 -1.92 7.48 16.40
CA SER A 20 -2.13 8.67 17.24
C SER A 20 -3.01 9.71 16.54
N ASP A 21 -2.85 9.88 15.22
CA ASP A 21 -3.66 10.82 14.45
C ASP A 21 -5.10 10.33 14.29
N ILE A 22 -5.30 9.01 14.13
CA ILE A 22 -6.61 8.37 14.05
C ILE A 22 -7.36 8.52 15.39
N ASP A 23 -6.69 8.29 16.51
CA ASP A 23 -7.30 8.47 17.83
C ASP A 23 -7.70 9.95 18.08
N ALA A 24 -6.98 10.90 17.49
CA ALA A 24 -7.29 12.33 17.57
C ALA A 24 -8.55 12.72 16.77
N LEU A 25 -9.02 11.87 15.85
CA LEU A 25 -10.29 12.07 15.13
C LEU A 25 -11.52 11.91 16.04
N GLY A 26 -11.35 11.28 17.20
CA GLY A 26 -12.42 11.01 18.15
C GLY A 26 -13.26 9.79 17.77
N ALA A 27 -14.53 9.77 18.20
CA ALA A 27 -15.40 8.62 17.99
C ALA A 27 -15.80 8.47 16.52
N ILE A 28 -15.40 7.34 15.92
CA ILE A 28 -15.78 6.94 14.56
C ILE A 28 -16.71 5.73 14.65
N ASP A 29 -17.76 5.72 13.83
CA ASP A 29 -18.64 4.57 13.71
C ASP A 29 -17.85 3.35 13.21
N PRO A 30 -17.80 2.23 13.97
CA PRO A 30 -17.13 1.02 13.54
C PRO A 30 -17.56 0.52 12.14
N ALA A 31 -18.80 0.76 11.72
CA ALA A 31 -19.30 0.37 10.39
C ALA A 31 -18.79 1.28 9.26
N ALA A 32 -18.25 2.46 9.61
CA ALA A 32 -17.63 3.37 8.67
C ALA A 32 -16.12 3.13 8.52
N CYS A 33 -15.50 2.39 9.43
CA CYS A 33 -14.05 2.17 9.43
C CYS A 33 -13.59 1.34 8.23
N HIS A 34 -12.65 1.89 7.47
CA HIS A 34 -12.02 1.22 6.34
C HIS A 34 -10.52 1.50 6.33
N VAL A 35 -9.73 0.49 6.01
CA VAL A 35 -8.30 0.62 5.78
C VAL A 35 -8.00 0.21 4.35
N CYS A 36 -7.30 1.06 3.61
CA CYS A 36 -6.74 0.74 2.30
C CYS A 36 -5.27 0.37 2.42
N TYR A 37 -4.87 -0.71 1.79
CA TYR A 37 -3.49 -1.16 1.59
C TYR A 37 -3.07 -0.86 0.16
N HIS A 38 -2.01 -0.09 0.00
CA HIS A 38 -1.55 0.40 -1.29
C HIS A 38 -0.43 -0.46 -1.85
N PHE A 39 -0.61 -0.97 -3.06
CA PHE A 39 0.39 -1.75 -3.76
C PHE A 39 0.70 -1.17 -5.14
N PHE A 40 1.96 -1.32 -5.55
CA PHE A 40 2.42 -1.00 -6.88
C PHE A 40 2.86 -2.27 -7.60
N CYS A 41 2.27 -2.49 -8.78
CA CYS A 41 2.73 -3.50 -9.72
C CYS A 41 3.92 -2.95 -10.52
N PRO A 42 5.11 -3.54 -10.38
CA PRO A 42 6.21 -3.19 -11.27
C PRO A 42 5.84 -3.64 -12.70
N ALA A 43 5.63 -2.67 -13.59
CA ALA A 43 5.41 -2.94 -15.01
C ALA A 43 6.63 -3.67 -15.61
N ASP A 44 6.38 -4.67 -16.45
CA ASP A 44 7.38 -5.04 -17.46
C ASP A 44 7.38 -3.92 -18.51
N GLU A 45 8.55 -3.51 -19.00
CA GLU A 45 8.78 -2.25 -19.73
C GLU A 45 8.00 -2.09 -21.07
N GLU A 46 7.04 -2.96 -21.40
CA GLU A 46 6.49 -3.13 -22.75
C GLU A 46 4.97 -2.93 -22.92
N ASN A 47 4.14 -2.84 -21.87
CA ASN A 47 2.69 -2.70 -22.02
C ASN A 47 2.06 -1.47 -21.32
N ASP A 48 0.93 -1.02 -21.85
CA ASP A 48 0.12 0.06 -21.28
C ASP A 48 -0.43 -0.36 -19.90
N ARG A 49 -0.12 0.44 -18.88
CA ARG A 49 -0.36 0.16 -17.44
C ARG A 49 -1.79 -0.25 -17.04
N TRP A 50 -2.79 0.08 -17.87
CA TRP A 50 -4.20 -0.12 -17.54
C TRP A 50 -4.63 -1.60 -17.64
N ASP A 51 -4.07 -2.35 -18.60
CA ASP A 51 -4.34 -3.78 -18.74
C ASP A 51 -3.55 -4.59 -17.68
N GLU A 52 -2.39 -4.07 -17.27
CA GLU A 52 -1.51 -4.67 -16.27
C GLU A 52 -2.08 -4.60 -14.86
N ASP A 53 -2.73 -3.49 -14.46
CA ASP A 53 -3.35 -3.38 -13.13
C ASP A 53 -4.49 -4.40 -12.97
N ALA A 54 -5.33 -4.57 -14.01
CA ALA A 54 -6.39 -5.57 -14.01
C ALA A 54 -5.83 -7.01 -13.98
N GLU A 55 -4.76 -7.29 -14.71
CA GLU A 55 -4.06 -8.59 -14.67
C GLU A 55 -3.42 -8.83 -13.30
N CYS A 56 -2.79 -7.83 -12.71
CA CYS A 56 -2.22 -7.86 -11.36
C CYS A 56 -3.26 -8.17 -10.30
N VAL A 57 -4.42 -7.53 -10.35
CA VAL A 57 -5.55 -7.81 -9.45
C VAL A 57 -5.99 -9.27 -9.60
N GLN A 58 -6.16 -9.75 -10.83
CA GLN A 58 -6.57 -11.14 -11.07
C GLN A 58 -5.55 -12.16 -10.56
N LEU A 59 -4.26 -11.92 -10.80
CA LEU A 59 -3.18 -12.82 -10.39
C LEU A 59 -2.92 -12.82 -8.88
N SER A 60 -3.12 -11.68 -8.23
CA SER A 60 -2.94 -11.55 -6.77
C SER A 60 -4.15 -12.01 -5.98
N LYS A 61 -5.35 -12.06 -6.58
CA LYS A 61 -6.58 -12.45 -5.89
C LYS A 61 -6.47 -13.73 -5.06
N PRO A 62 -5.94 -14.85 -5.57
CA PRO A 62 -5.81 -16.07 -4.78
C PRO A 62 -4.88 -15.94 -3.57
N ILE A 63 -3.91 -15.02 -3.62
CA ILE A 63 -2.97 -14.75 -2.53
C ILE A 63 -3.67 -13.97 -1.42
N PHE A 64 -4.44 -12.95 -1.78
CA PHE A 64 -5.25 -12.19 -0.82
C PHE A 64 -6.38 -13.05 -0.23
N ASP A 65 -7.07 -13.87 -1.05
CA ASP A 65 -8.12 -14.78 -0.59
C ASP A 65 -7.61 -15.86 0.40
N ALA A 66 -6.30 -16.12 0.43
CA ALA A 66 -5.66 -17.07 1.36
C ALA A 66 -5.29 -16.48 2.72
N MET A 67 -5.48 -15.17 2.93
CA MET A 67 -5.18 -14.53 4.20
C MET A 67 -6.18 -14.91 5.31
N PRO A 68 -5.78 -14.84 6.59
CA PRO A 68 -6.67 -15.19 7.71
C PRO A 68 -7.68 -14.09 8.07
N PHE A 69 -7.86 -13.09 7.21
CA PHE A 69 -8.82 -12.00 7.37
C PHE A 69 -9.31 -11.54 6.00
N ASP A 70 -10.50 -10.96 5.99
CA ASP A 70 -11.16 -10.55 4.76
C ASP A 70 -10.57 -9.23 4.24
N VAL A 71 -10.17 -9.24 2.97
CA VAL A 71 -9.85 -8.04 2.22
C VAL A 71 -10.57 -8.05 0.89
N GLU A 72 -11.06 -6.89 0.47
CA GLU A 72 -11.60 -6.67 -0.85
C GLU A 72 -10.53 -6.01 -1.71
N ILE A 73 -10.12 -6.66 -2.80
CA ILE A 73 -9.15 -6.09 -3.73
C ILE A 73 -9.88 -5.30 -4.81
N ASP A 74 -9.34 -4.14 -5.14
CA ASP A 74 -9.80 -3.31 -6.24
C ASP A 74 -8.61 -2.83 -7.08
N GLY A 75 -8.83 -2.67 -8.38
CA GLY A 75 -7.86 -2.12 -9.31
C GLY A 75 -8.13 -0.64 -9.49
N ILE A 76 -7.30 0.22 -8.89
CA ILE A 76 -7.43 1.66 -9.05
C ILE A 76 -6.42 2.10 -10.11
N GLY A 77 -6.90 2.44 -11.31
CA GLY A 77 -6.05 3.06 -12.31
C GLY A 77 -5.42 4.35 -11.73
N GLY A 78 -4.08 4.44 -11.72
CA GLY A 78 -3.39 5.56 -11.08
C GLY A 78 -1.98 5.24 -10.58
N SER A 79 -1.59 5.87 -9.46
CA SER A 79 -0.25 5.72 -8.87
C SER A 79 -0.08 4.54 -7.91
N ALA A 80 -1.18 4.01 -7.39
CA ALA A 80 -1.26 2.77 -6.63
C ALA A 80 -2.05 1.81 -7.51
N GLY A 81 -1.37 0.84 -8.15
CA GLY A 81 -1.99 -0.02 -9.16
C GLY A 81 -3.02 -0.99 -8.56
N VAL A 82 -2.79 -1.47 -7.34
CA VAL A 82 -3.69 -2.37 -6.62
C VAL A 82 -3.96 -1.81 -5.23
N GLU A 83 -5.24 -1.76 -4.87
CA GLU A 83 -5.68 -1.43 -3.52
C GLU A 83 -6.37 -2.64 -2.90
N ALA A 84 -6.09 -2.90 -1.63
CA ALA A 84 -6.80 -3.92 -0.86
C ALA A 84 -7.45 -3.27 0.37
N TRP A 85 -8.72 -3.57 0.59
CA TRP A 85 -9.56 -2.88 1.53
C TRP A 85 -10.00 -3.79 2.67
N GLU A 86 -9.84 -3.34 3.91
CA GLU A 86 -10.27 -4.04 5.11
C GLU A 86 -11.24 -3.18 5.93
N ASN A 87 -12.37 -3.75 6.35
CA ASN A 87 -13.28 -3.12 7.32
C ASN A 87 -12.73 -3.28 8.74
N ALA A 88 -11.79 -2.42 9.13
CA ALA A 88 -11.15 -2.46 10.43
C ALA A 88 -10.91 -1.06 11.02
N TYR A 89 -10.96 -0.97 12.35
CA TYR A 89 -10.36 0.15 13.08
C TYR A 89 -8.92 -0.25 13.45
N PRO A 90 -7.91 0.46 12.97
CA PRO A 90 -6.52 0.09 13.20
C PRO A 90 -6.15 0.31 14.67
N THR A 91 -5.44 -0.66 15.23
CA THR A 91 -4.90 -0.64 16.60
C THR A 91 -3.43 -1.05 16.57
N ILE A 92 -2.72 -0.95 17.69
CA ILE A 92 -1.35 -1.47 17.77
C ILE A 92 -1.29 -2.98 17.50
N ALA A 93 -2.26 -3.76 17.99
CA ALA A 93 -2.30 -5.20 17.74
C ALA A 93 -2.54 -5.50 16.25
N TRP A 94 -3.48 -4.77 15.63
CA TRP A 94 -3.73 -4.82 14.19
C TRP A 94 -2.47 -4.47 13.39
N LEU A 95 -1.77 -3.38 13.76
CA LEU A 95 -0.57 -2.93 13.04
C LEU A 95 0.54 -3.99 13.06
N ASN A 96 0.78 -4.61 14.23
CA ASN A 96 1.81 -5.65 14.37
C ASN A 96 1.44 -6.95 13.63
N ASP A 97 0.16 -7.25 13.45
CA ASP A 97 -0.27 -8.42 12.69
C ASP A 97 -0.32 -8.15 11.17
N ARG A 98 -0.83 -7.00 10.75
CA ARG A 98 -1.09 -6.70 9.32
C ARG A 98 0.16 -6.33 8.55
N MET A 99 1.05 -5.50 9.10
CA MET A 99 2.21 -5.02 8.34
C MET A 99 3.14 -6.15 7.85
N PRO A 100 3.50 -7.15 8.67
CA PRO A 100 4.28 -8.29 8.18
C PRO A 100 3.56 -9.07 7.08
N ARG A 101 2.24 -9.30 7.24
CA ARG A 101 1.44 -10.05 6.27
C ARG A 101 1.29 -9.32 4.94
N MET A 102 1.12 -8.01 4.95
CA MET A 102 1.08 -7.20 3.72
C MET A 102 2.41 -7.26 2.97
N LEU A 103 3.55 -7.27 3.67
CA LEU A 103 4.86 -7.49 3.05
C LEU A 103 4.99 -8.90 2.46
N GLU A 104 4.50 -9.93 3.16
CA GLU A 104 4.49 -11.32 2.67
C GLU A 104 3.63 -11.45 1.41
N VAL A 105 2.44 -10.85 1.41
CA VAL A 105 1.53 -10.82 0.25
C VAL A 105 2.15 -10.06 -0.91
N ALA A 106 2.71 -8.87 -0.67
CA ALA A 106 3.40 -8.11 -1.71
C ALA A 106 4.52 -8.94 -2.35
N SER A 107 5.34 -9.61 -1.54
CA SER A 107 6.41 -10.49 -2.02
C SER A 107 5.87 -11.65 -2.85
N ALA A 108 4.84 -12.35 -2.37
CA ALA A 108 4.23 -13.48 -3.05
C ALA A 108 3.55 -13.07 -4.38
N ALA A 109 2.93 -11.89 -4.41
CA ALA A 109 2.28 -11.31 -5.57
C ALA A 109 3.23 -10.54 -6.49
N LYS A 110 4.53 -10.48 -6.17
CA LYS A 110 5.56 -9.70 -6.88
C LYS A 110 5.22 -8.20 -7.01
N MET A 111 4.55 -7.65 -5.99
CA MET A 111 4.20 -6.24 -5.88
C MET A 111 5.10 -5.53 -4.88
N ASN A 112 5.07 -4.19 -4.91
CA ASN A 112 5.66 -3.36 -3.87
C ASN A 112 4.56 -2.85 -2.94
N PHE A 113 4.68 -3.11 -1.63
CA PHE A 113 3.80 -2.50 -0.64
C PHE A 113 4.24 -1.06 -0.38
N LEU A 114 3.34 -0.10 -0.59
CA LEU A 114 3.60 1.34 -0.45
C LEU A 114 3.20 1.88 0.92
N GLY A 115 2.31 1.19 1.62
CA GLY A 115 1.78 1.57 2.92
C GLY A 115 0.27 1.39 3.00
N TRP A 116 -0.34 2.04 3.98
CA TRP A 116 -1.78 1.95 4.21
C TRP A 116 -2.39 3.31 4.57
N SER A 117 -3.69 3.45 4.41
CA SER A 117 -4.48 4.59 4.87
C SER A 117 -5.71 4.14 5.62
N PHE A 118 -6.08 4.87 6.66
CA PHE A 118 -7.38 4.80 7.29
C PHE A 118 -8.32 5.80 6.62
N GLU A 119 -9.38 5.28 6.02
CA GLU A 119 -10.33 6.01 5.19
C GLU A 119 -11.76 5.74 5.66
N PRO A 120 -12.16 6.29 6.81
CA PRO A 120 -13.51 6.11 7.30
C PRO A 120 -14.51 6.72 6.32
N LYS A 121 -15.61 6.02 6.06
CA LYS A 121 -16.67 6.48 5.15
C LYS A 121 -17.17 7.86 5.60
N ASN A 122 -17.02 8.85 4.72
CA ASN A 122 -17.36 10.27 4.97
C ASN A 122 -16.55 10.95 6.09
N GLY A 123 -15.37 10.44 6.43
CA GLY A 123 -14.48 11.03 7.42
C GLY A 123 -13.13 11.46 6.84
N PRO A 124 -12.24 12.00 7.69
CA PRO A 124 -10.90 12.41 7.29
C PRO A 124 -9.99 11.20 7.07
N ILE A 125 -9.10 11.31 6.09
CA ILE A 125 -8.13 10.26 5.73
C ILE A 125 -6.84 10.46 6.54
N VAL A 126 -6.31 9.37 7.09
CA VAL A 126 -4.98 9.34 7.73
C VAL A 126 -4.14 8.29 7.04
N SER A 127 -2.93 8.63 6.60
CA SER A 127 -2.06 7.71 5.86
C SER A 127 -0.80 7.35 6.65
N ALA A 128 -0.43 6.07 6.64
CA ALA A 128 0.84 5.55 7.18
C ALA A 128 1.55 4.72 6.11
N GLY A 129 2.58 5.31 5.53
CA GLY A 129 3.37 4.74 4.46
C GLY A 129 4.46 5.71 4.05
N VAL A 130 5.44 5.25 3.29
CA VAL A 130 6.40 6.15 2.66
C VAL A 130 5.58 6.99 1.72
N ASN A 131 5.26 8.22 2.16
CA ASN A 131 4.78 9.33 1.36
C ASN A 131 3.92 8.81 0.19
N VAL A 132 2.60 8.71 0.37
CA VAL A 132 1.65 8.61 -0.76
C VAL A 132 1.81 9.89 -1.57
N MET A 133 2.97 10.04 -2.20
CA MET A 133 3.22 10.97 -3.25
C MET A 133 2.45 10.34 -4.37
N ASN A 134 1.26 10.87 -4.56
CA ASN A 134 0.57 10.82 -5.82
C ASN A 134 1.66 10.78 -6.90
N ALA A 135 1.76 9.70 -7.70
CA ALA A 135 2.79 9.63 -8.74
C ALA A 135 2.60 10.72 -9.82
N SER A 136 1.51 11.49 -9.71
CA SER A 136 1.23 12.72 -10.45
C SER A 136 1.83 13.98 -9.80
N SER A 137 2.32 13.91 -8.55
CA SER A 137 3.09 14.99 -7.92
C SER A 137 4.54 14.96 -8.40
N PRO A 138 5.18 16.13 -8.58
CA PRO A 138 6.58 16.21 -9.02
C PRO A 138 7.55 15.42 -8.13
N GLU A 139 7.29 15.40 -6.82
CA GLU A 139 8.12 14.73 -5.83
C GLU A 139 7.96 13.20 -5.91
N GLY A 140 6.74 12.70 -6.11
CA GLY A 140 6.44 11.27 -6.33
C GLY A 140 7.12 10.74 -7.59
N ARG A 141 7.02 11.51 -8.67
CA ARG A 141 7.68 11.19 -9.94
C ARG A 141 9.20 11.10 -9.80
N SER A 142 9.81 12.04 -9.08
CA SER A 142 11.27 12.07 -8.89
C SER A 142 11.82 10.88 -8.11
N ILE A 143 11.07 10.33 -7.15
CA ILE A 143 11.49 9.13 -6.41
C ILE A 143 11.36 7.88 -7.29
N ILE A 144 10.27 7.75 -8.03
CA ILE A 144 10.05 6.64 -8.97
C ILE A 144 11.14 6.64 -10.06
N ASP A 145 11.44 7.80 -10.64
CA ASP A 145 12.49 7.95 -11.65
C ASP A 145 13.88 7.58 -11.07
N GLY A 146 14.16 7.98 -9.83
CA GLY A 146 15.40 7.59 -9.14
C GLY A 146 15.52 6.07 -8.87
N MET A 147 14.40 5.40 -8.62
CA MET A 147 14.36 3.94 -8.44
C MET A 147 14.59 3.21 -9.76
N ILE A 148 13.94 3.66 -10.85
CA ILE A 148 14.11 3.10 -12.20
C ILE A 148 15.57 3.21 -12.64
N GLU A 149 16.20 4.37 -12.47
CA GLU A 149 17.61 4.57 -12.81
C GLU A 149 18.53 3.70 -11.95
N SER A 150 18.23 3.53 -10.66
CA SER A 150 19.02 2.65 -9.80
C SER A 150 18.88 1.16 -10.16
N LEU A 151 17.75 0.73 -10.74
CA LEU A 151 17.54 -0.64 -11.19
C LEU A 151 18.27 -0.91 -12.53
N LYS A 152 18.24 0.06 -13.45
CA LYS A 152 19.02 0.02 -14.69
C LYS A 152 20.52 -0.03 -14.43
N ALA A 153 21.00 0.74 -13.45
CA ALA A 153 22.41 0.76 -13.06
C ALA A 153 22.91 -0.55 -12.42
N LYS A 154 22.01 -1.39 -11.87
CA LYS A 154 22.36 -2.70 -11.28
C LYS A 154 22.32 -3.85 -12.29
N LYS A 155 21.80 -3.62 -13.50
CA LYS A 155 21.79 -4.60 -14.62
C LYS A 155 23.05 -4.51 -15.50
N ASN A 156 23.96 -3.56 -15.22
CA ASN A 156 25.30 -3.45 -15.81
C ASN A 156 26.36 -3.85 -14.78
#